data_AF-A0A1Y4KR11-F1
#
_entry.id   AF-A0A1Y4KR11-F1
#
_cell.length_a   1.000
_cell.length_b   1.000
_cell.length_c   1.000
_cell.angle_alpha   90.00
_cell.angle_beta   90.00
_cell.angle_gamma   90.00
#
_symmetry.space_group_name_H-M   'P 1'
#
loop_
_entity.id
_entity.type
_entity.pdbx_description
1 polymer ?
#
loop_
_entity_poly.entity_id
_entity_poly.type
_entity_poly.pdbx_seq_one_letter_code
_entity_poly.pdbx_strand_id
1 'polypeptide(L)'
;MVNTSTFKDIPAGYELVWEGDLQINDGWVWVEVRPVEAPPVEKTFTVTFDSNGGSAVASQTVKEGEKAAKPANPTRDGYTFEGWFADEALKTAYDFNTPVTSDITLYADWDRRSSGGGGGGGSSSTKKYIITVTCGEGGEITPDGGSDNEVEVRKGNDQTFRISADNGYRISDVLVDGESVGNVDKYTFEDVDEDHKIEAIFTRRAADPSDSGTDRYLNTKDHVQYMTGYPDGSFGPGQNMTRAEAAQMFYALLLDQNVPHTVSFSDVPADAWYAEAVNTLASLGMINGYPDGTFRPDAPITRAEFCVIALAFAYEPEDFDCDFRDVSTSDWFYDYVAQATSYGWISGADRSFRPNECITRAEVSVIVNNMLGRVADEDYIDRHEDELNTFPDVKPSHWAYYSIMETANSHDYTKNNGNENWR
;
A
#
# COMPACT_ATOMS: atom_id res chain seq x y z
N MET A 1 41.18 -19.10 -17.64
CA MET A 1 40.12 -18.98 -16.63
C MET A 1 40.34 -20.08 -15.59
N VAL A 2 39.87 -19.88 -14.36
CA VAL A 2 39.93 -20.85 -13.26
C VAL A 2 38.53 -21.05 -12.73
N ASN A 3 38.15 -22.31 -12.53
CA ASN A 3 36.87 -22.66 -11.95
C ASN A 3 36.93 -22.53 -10.42
N THR A 4 36.24 -21.54 -9.87
CA THR A 4 36.31 -21.19 -8.44
C THR A 4 35.48 -22.13 -7.55
N SER A 5 34.59 -22.95 -8.11
CA SER A 5 33.77 -23.91 -7.33
C SER A 5 34.60 -25.05 -6.71
N THR A 6 35.90 -25.11 -7.01
CA THR A 6 36.84 -26.11 -6.49
C THR A 6 37.79 -25.55 -5.43
N PHE A 7 37.65 -24.26 -5.06
CA PHE A 7 38.50 -23.61 -4.09
C PHE A 7 38.22 -24.18 -2.70
N LYS A 8 39.27 -24.64 -2.02
CA LYS A 8 39.17 -25.27 -0.69
C LYS A 8 39.66 -24.38 0.44
N ASP A 9 40.22 -23.22 0.10
CA ASP A 9 40.88 -22.30 1.04
C ASP A 9 39.97 -21.11 1.40
N ILE A 10 38.68 -21.36 1.60
CA ILE A 10 37.73 -20.35 2.08
C ILE A 10 37.89 -20.22 3.61
N PRO A 11 37.97 -19.00 4.18
CA PRO A 11 38.03 -18.81 5.62
C PRO A 11 36.87 -19.49 6.36
N ALA A 12 37.14 -20.10 7.51
CA ALA A 12 36.11 -20.74 8.31
C ALA A 12 35.01 -19.74 8.70
N GLY A 13 33.75 -20.11 8.47
CA GLY A 13 32.59 -19.22 8.72
C GLY A 13 32.30 -18.25 7.57
N TYR A 14 32.89 -18.44 6.39
CA TYR A 14 32.59 -17.70 5.17
C TYR A 14 32.30 -18.66 4.01
N GLU A 15 31.52 -18.19 3.02
CA GLU A 15 31.22 -18.88 1.76
C GLU A 15 31.50 -17.97 0.56
N LEU A 16 31.75 -18.56 -0.61
CA LEU A 16 31.94 -17.80 -1.85
C LEU A 16 30.62 -17.12 -2.26
N VAL A 17 30.70 -15.84 -2.61
CA VAL A 17 29.54 -15.10 -3.14
C VAL A 17 29.18 -15.57 -4.55
N TRP A 18 30.18 -16.05 -5.32
CA TRP A 18 29.97 -16.55 -6.67
C TRP A 18 30.95 -17.69 -7.02
N GLU A 19 30.44 -18.71 -7.72
CA GLU A 19 31.21 -19.85 -8.21
C GLU A 19 31.13 -19.97 -9.74
N GLY A 20 32.26 -20.18 -10.40
CA GLY A 20 32.33 -20.38 -11.85
C GLY A 20 33.71 -20.08 -12.44
N ASP A 21 33.78 -19.97 -13.77
CA ASP A 21 35.04 -19.73 -14.48
C ASP A 21 35.41 -18.23 -14.45
N LEU A 22 36.42 -17.86 -13.65
CA LEU A 22 36.96 -16.48 -13.61
C LEU A 22 38.24 -16.32 -14.41
N GLN A 23 38.43 -15.13 -14.97
CA GLN A 23 39.65 -14.77 -15.68
C GLN A 23 40.83 -14.60 -14.71
N ILE A 24 42.00 -15.10 -15.11
CA ILE A 24 43.25 -14.87 -14.37
C ILE A 24 43.77 -13.49 -14.73
N ASN A 25 44.01 -12.65 -13.74
CA ASN A 25 44.60 -11.32 -13.88
C ASN A 25 45.91 -11.27 -13.09
N ASP A 26 47.04 -11.04 -13.78
CA ASP A 26 48.39 -10.97 -13.21
C ASP A 26 48.79 -12.17 -12.34
N GLY A 27 48.36 -13.37 -12.74
CA GLY A 27 48.65 -14.61 -12.03
C GLY A 27 47.73 -14.90 -10.84
N TRP A 28 46.74 -14.05 -10.58
CA TRP A 28 45.79 -14.18 -9.48
C TRP A 28 44.33 -14.17 -9.96
N VAL A 29 43.44 -14.68 -9.12
CA VAL A 29 41.98 -14.57 -9.27
C VAL A 29 41.45 -14.00 -7.96
N TRP A 30 40.62 -12.96 -8.04
CA TRP A 30 39.94 -12.38 -6.89
C TRP A 30 38.55 -12.98 -6.76
N VAL A 31 38.19 -13.42 -5.56
CA VAL A 31 36.86 -13.95 -5.23
C VAL A 31 36.31 -13.20 -4.03
N GLU A 32 35.02 -12.95 -4.04
CA GLU A 32 34.31 -12.36 -2.91
C GLU A 32 33.77 -13.46 -1.99
N VAL A 33 33.89 -13.26 -0.68
CA VAL A 33 33.36 -14.17 0.33
C VAL A 33 32.43 -13.41 1.27
N ARG A 34 31.38 -14.06 1.76
CA ARG A 34 30.47 -13.53 2.77
C ARG A 34 30.40 -14.43 4.00
N PRO A 35 30.08 -13.92 5.20
CA PRO A 35 29.91 -14.76 6.39
C PRO A 35 28.80 -15.81 6.18
N VAL A 36 29.03 -17.04 6.65
CA VAL A 36 28.00 -18.07 6.78
C VAL A 36 27.17 -17.70 8.01
N GLU A 37 25.95 -17.21 7.79
CA GLU A 37 25.04 -16.86 8.88
C GLU A 37 24.63 -18.12 9.66
N ALA A 38 24.72 -18.05 10.99
CA ALA A 38 24.17 -19.11 11.85
C ALA A 38 22.63 -19.07 11.74
N PRO A 39 21.95 -20.23 11.65
CA PRO A 39 20.49 -20.23 11.60
C PRO A 39 19.93 -19.58 12.86
N PRO A 40 18.87 -18.76 12.75
CA PRO A 40 18.28 -18.10 13.90
C PRO A 40 17.79 -19.14 14.90
N VAL A 41 18.09 -18.94 16.19
CA VAL A 41 17.54 -19.78 17.27
C VAL A 41 16.06 -19.43 17.38
N GLU A 42 15.20 -20.34 16.91
CA GLU A 42 13.75 -20.15 16.95
C GLU A 42 13.25 -20.17 18.39
N LYS A 43 12.71 -19.04 18.85
CA LYS A 43 12.02 -18.94 20.14
C LYS A 43 10.61 -19.51 19.98
N THR A 44 10.18 -20.33 20.94
CA THR A 44 8.86 -20.95 20.93
C THR A 44 8.12 -20.67 22.23
N PHE A 45 6.80 -20.63 22.15
CA PHE A 45 5.87 -20.40 23.26
C PHE A 45 4.83 -21.50 23.34
N THR A 46 4.30 -21.71 24.54
CA THR A 46 3.27 -22.70 24.83
C THR A 46 1.91 -22.04 24.95
N VAL A 47 0.94 -22.54 24.18
CA VAL A 47 -0.48 -22.19 24.30
C VAL A 47 -1.21 -23.31 25.02
N THR A 48 -1.68 -23.02 26.24
CA THR A 48 -2.39 -23.97 27.09
C THR A 48 -3.89 -23.74 27.00
N PHE A 49 -4.69 -24.80 26.92
CA PHE A 49 -6.15 -24.71 26.83
C PHE A 49 -6.80 -25.22 28.12
N ASP A 50 -7.34 -24.31 28.93
CA ASP A 50 -8.19 -24.64 30.05
C ASP A 50 -9.66 -24.68 29.62
N SER A 51 -10.17 -25.89 29.40
CA SER A 51 -11.55 -26.12 28.98
C SER A 51 -12.63 -25.73 30.02
N ASN A 52 -12.26 -25.21 31.20
CA ASN A 52 -13.19 -24.78 32.25
C ASN A 52 -14.26 -25.83 32.59
N GLY A 53 -13.82 -27.09 32.72
CA GLY A 53 -14.68 -28.24 33.03
C GLY A 53 -15.34 -28.91 31.82
N GLY A 54 -14.90 -28.59 30.60
CA GLY A 54 -15.21 -29.36 29.39
C GLY A 54 -14.26 -30.55 29.15
N SER A 55 -14.34 -31.14 27.96
CA SER A 55 -13.39 -32.17 27.50
C SER A 55 -11.98 -31.60 27.33
N ALA A 56 -10.96 -32.39 27.67
CA ALA A 56 -9.56 -31.98 27.59
C ALA A 56 -9.12 -31.57 26.17
N VAL A 57 -8.32 -30.51 26.09
CA VAL A 57 -7.72 -30.00 24.85
C VAL A 57 -6.21 -29.96 25.04
N ALA A 58 -5.46 -30.50 24.07
CA ALA A 58 -4.00 -30.57 24.15
C ALA A 58 -3.37 -29.19 23.95
N SER A 59 -2.34 -28.86 24.74
CA SER A 59 -1.54 -27.64 24.55
C SER A 59 -0.75 -27.69 23.24
N GLN A 60 -0.43 -26.51 22.73
CA GLN A 60 0.36 -26.33 21.50
C GLN A 60 1.68 -25.63 21.80
N THR A 61 2.68 -25.90 20.96
CA THR A 61 3.95 -25.16 20.94
C THR A 61 4.05 -24.46 19.60
N VAL A 62 4.23 -23.14 19.63
CA VAL A 62 4.25 -22.25 18.46
C VAL A 62 5.53 -21.43 18.46
N LYS A 63 6.04 -21.04 17.29
CA LYS A 63 7.18 -20.12 17.21
C LYS A 63 6.74 -18.70 17.58
N GLU A 64 7.65 -17.88 18.08
CA GLU A 64 7.40 -16.46 18.37
C GLU A 64 6.89 -15.76 17.10
N GLY A 65 5.74 -15.09 17.19
CA GLY A 65 5.11 -14.41 16.06
C GLY A 65 4.22 -15.30 15.20
N GLU A 66 4.26 -16.62 15.37
CA GLU A 66 3.33 -17.55 14.70
C GLU A 66 1.99 -17.62 15.44
N LYS A 67 0.97 -18.11 14.74
CA LYS A 67 -0.39 -18.27 15.25
C LYS A 67 -0.60 -19.65 15.88
N ALA A 68 -1.42 -19.71 16.93
CA ALA A 68 -1.91 -20.99 17.43
C ALA A 68 -2.99 -21.56 16.50
N ALA A 69 -3.01 -22.87 16.30
CA ALA A 69 -4.09 -23.50 15.57
C ALA A 69 -5.35 -23.54 16.44
N LYS A 70 -6.52 -23.17 15.90
CA LYS A 70 -7.78 -23.30 16.64
C LYS A 70 -8.08 -24.79 16.90
N PRO A 71 -8.18 -25.25 18.16
CA PRO A 71 -8.51 -26.64 18.44
C PRO A 71 -9.98 -26.93 18.10
N ALA A 72 -10.32 -28.21 17.97
CA ALA A 72 -11.72 -28.61 17.95
C ALA A 72 -12.43 -28.13 19.23
N ASN A 73 -13.69 -27.71 19.10
CA ASN A 73 -14.45 -27.21 20.23
C ASN A 73 -14.57 -28.30 21.31
N PRO A 74 -14.21 -28.01 22.57
CA PRO A 74 -14.44 -28.95 23.65
C PRO A 74 -15.94 -29.15 23.86
N THR A 75 -16.32 -30.22 24.57
CA THR A 75 -17.72 -30.51 24.92
C THR A 75 -17.92 -30.49 26.43
N ARG A 76 -19.06 -29.98 26.89
CA ARG A 76 -19.46 -29.97 28.30
C ARG A 76 -20.96 -30.27 28.44
N ASP A 77 -21.31 -31.31 29.19
CA ASP A 77 -22.70 -31.77 29.30
C ASP A 77 -23.63 -30.69 29.84
N GLY A 78 -24.68 -30.35 29.06
CA GLY A 78 -25.67 -29.35 29.44
C GLY A 78 -25.26 -27.89 29.16
N TYR A 79 -24.14 -27.67 28.49
CA TYR A 79 -23.63 -26.36 28.11
C TYR A 79 -23.34 -26.28 26.61
N THR A 80 -23.34 -25.06 26.06
CA THR A 80 -22.89 -24.76 24.70
C THR A 80 -21.54 -24.02 24.79
N PHE A 81 -20.58 -24.36 23.92
CA PHE A 81 -19.26 -23.74 23.91
C PHE A 81 -19.32 -22.40 23.18
N GLU A 82 -18.96 -21.31 23.85
CA GLU A 82 -19.09 -19.95 23.33
C GLU A 82 -17.77 -19.38 22.77
N GLY A 83 -16.62 -19.91 23.21
CA GLY A 83 -15.32 -19.48 22.68
C GLY A 83 -14.16 -19.64 23.65
N TRP A 84 -12.97 -19.22 23.20
CA TRP A 84 -11.75 -19.18 23.98
C TRP A 84 -11.44 -17.73 24.38
N PHE A 85 -11.00 -17.52 25.62
CA PHE A 85 -10.71 -16.21 26.18
C PHE A 85 -9.28 -16.14 26.72
N ALA A 86 -8.64 -14.97 26.59
CA ALA A 86 -7.25 -14.75 27.00
C ALA A 86 -7.08 -14.51 28.51
N ASP A 87 -8.20 -14.35 29.24
CA ASP A 87 -8.22 -14.12 30.68
C ASP A 87 -9.23 -15.03 31.39
N GLU A 88 -8.90 -15.43 32.61
CA GLU A 88 -9.72 -16.31 33.45
C GLU A 88 -11.09 -15.69 33.79
N ALA A 89 -11.22 -14.36 33.73
CA ALA A 89 -12.49 -13.67 33.97
C ALA A 89 -13.42 -13.66 32.75
N LEU A 90 -13.01 -14.26 31.62
CA LEU A 90 -13.76 -14.43 30.38
C LEU A 90 -14.22 -13.08 29.79
N LYS A 91 -13.36 -12.07 29.84
CA LYS A 91 -13.68 -10.72 29.33
C LYS A 91 -13.12 -10.45 27.95
N THR A 92 -11.98 -11.05 27.64
CA THR A 92 -11.22 -10.81 26.41
C THR A 92 -11.26 -12.05 25.54
N ALA A 93 -12.12 -12.06 24.53
CA ALA A 93 -12.15 -13.15 23.56
C ALA A 93 -10.79 -13.26 22.86
N TYR A 94 -10.30 -14.49 22.67
CA TYR A 94 -9.02 -14.75 22.02
C TYR A 94 -9.22 -15.03 20.53
N ASP A 95 -8.61 -14.19 19.70
CA ASP A 95 -8.54 -14.39 18.26
C ASP A 95 -7.31 -15.23 17.90
N PHE A 96 -7.52 -16.39 17.27
CA PHE A 96 -6.45 -17.28 16.81
C PHE A 96 -5.63 -16.71 15.65
N ASN A 97 -6.00 -15.55 15.10
CA ASN A 97 -5.14 -14.77 14.22
C ASN A 97 -4.12 -13.91 14.96
N THR A 98 -4.20 -13.80 16.28
CA THR A 98 -3.23 -13.03 17.08
C THR A 98 -1.90 -13.80 17.16
N PRO A 99 -0.77 -13.20 16.75
CA PRO A 99 0.56 -13.78 16.93
C PRO A 99 0.86 -14.11 18.40
N VAL A 100 1.46 -15.27 18.65
CA VAL A 100 1.86 -15.67 20.00
C VAL A 100 3.26 -15.14 20.29
N THR A 101 3.36 -14.24 21.27
CA THR A 101 4.62 -13.58 21.67
C THR A 101 5.06 -13.90 23.10
N SER A 102 4.27 -14.69 23.83
CA SER A 102 4.60 -15.24 25.13
C SER A 102 3.78 -16.51 25.39
N ASP A 103 4.14 -17.29 26.42
CA ASP A 103 3.26 -18.36 26.91
C ASP A 103 1.90 -17.77 27.30
N ILE A 104 0.82 -18.45 26.92
CA ILE A 104 -0.55 -18.01 27.19
C ILE A 104 -1.45 -19.19 27.55
N THR A 105 -2.41 -18.96 28.44
CA THR A 105 -3.48 -19.91 28.75
C THR A 105 -4.80 -19.34 28.26
N LEU A 106 -5.54 -20.13 27.50
CA LEU A 106 -6.85 -19.79 26.95
C LEU A 106 -7.94 -20.53 27.71
N TYR A 107 -9.01 -19.82 28.07
CA TYR A 107 -10.09 -20.30 28.93
C TYR A 107 -11.38 -20.46 28.13
N ALA A 108 -12.02 -21.61 28.21
CA ALA A 108 -13.29 -21.87 27.53
C ALA A 108 -14.46 -21.18 28.23
N ASP A 109 -15.33 -20.50 27.47
CA ASP A 109 -16.61 -20.00 27.97
C ASP A 109 -17.78 -20.91 27.57
N TRP A 110 -18.81 -20.93 28.43
CA TRP A 110 -19.91 -21.87 28.38
C TRP A 110 -21.25 -21.22 28.73
N ASP A 111 -22.22 -21.27 27.81
CA ASP A 111 -23.60 -20.94 28.14
C ASP A 111 -24.37 -22.17 28.66
N ARG A 112 -25.10 -22.02 29.76
CA ARG A 112 -25.85 -23.12 30.37
C ARG A 112 -27.20 -23.26 29.69
N ARG A 113 -27.50 -24.44 29.15
CA ARG A 113 -28.85 -24.73 28.65
C ARG A 113 -29.83 -24.71 29.82
N SER A 114 -30.65 -23.66 29.87
CA SER A 114 -31.70 -23.52 30.88
C SER A 114 -32.83 -24.51 30.59
N SER A 115 -32.90 -25.56 31.41
CA SER A 115 -34.00 -26.51 31.42
C SER A 115 -35.19 -25.90 32.15
N GLY A 116 -36.15 -25.36 31.39
CA GLY A 116 -37.44 -24.88 31.91
C GLY A 116 -38.59 -25.40 31.08
N GLY A 117 -39.31 -26.40 31.59
CA GLY A 117 -40.52 -26.94 30.98
C GLY A 117 -41.75 -26.03 31.16
N GLY A 118 -42.68 -26.08 30.20
CA GLY A 118 -43.99 -25.44 30.27
C GLY A 118 -44.57 -25.26 28.87
N GLY A 119 -45.60 -26.02 28.53
CA GLY A 119 -46.10 -26.18 27.16
C GLY A 119 -47.02 -25.07 26.64
N GLY A 120 -47.25 -25.10 25.32
CA GLY A 120 -48.41 -24.51 24.66
C GLY A 120 -48.11 -23.66 23.41
N GLY A 121 -48.35 -24.24 22.24
CA GLY A 121 -48.98 -23.52 21.12
C GLY A 121 -48.10 -22.69 20.18
N GLY A 122 -47.67 -23.31 19.08
CA GLY A 122 -47.54 -22.70 17.75
C GLY A 122 -46.61 -21.49 17.61
N SER A 123 -45.34 -21.74 17.32
CA SER A 123 -44.51 -20.75 16.64
C SER A 123 -43.62 -21.46 15.63
N SER A 124 -43.88 -21.18 14.35
CA SER A 124 -43.12 -21.66 13.21
C SER A 124 -41.64 -21.35 13.45
N SER A 125 -40.79 -22.37 13.52
CA SER A 125 -39.35 -22.19 13.42
C SER A 125 -39.07 -21.62 12.03
N THR A 126 -38.99 -20.30 11.91
CA THR A 126 -38.60 -19.65 10.67
C THR A 126 -37.21 -20.16 10.32
N LYS A 127 -37.08 -20.82 9.16
CA LYS A 127 -35.80 -21.29 8.63
C LYS A 127 -34.82 -20.10 8.64
N LYS A 128 -33.58 -20.35 9.07
CA LYS A 128 -32.50 -19.38 9.02
C LYS A 128 -31.46 -19.82 8.01
N TYR A 129 -30.70 -18.86 7.52
CA TYR A 129 -29.59 -19.03 6.60
C TYR A 129 -28.37 -18.30 7.15
N ILE A 130 -27.19 -18.74 6.73
CA ILE A 130 -25.91 -18.21 7.16
C ILE A 130 -25.33 -17.37 6.04
N ILE A 131 -24.94 -16.14 6.36
CA ILE A 131 -24.07 -15.34 5.50
C ILE A 131 -22.67 -15.38 6.09
N THR A 132 -21.74 -16.02 5.40
CA THR A 132 -20.33 -16.05 5.78
C THR A 132 -19.65 -14.75 5.37
N VAL A 133 -18.93 -14.13 6.29
CA VAL A 133 -18.20 -12.88 6.08
C VAL A 133 -16.70 -13.18 6.03
N THR A 134 -16.03 -12.75 4.96
CA THR A 134 -14.57 -12.83 4.81
C THR A 134 -14.02 -11.43 4.65
N CYS A 135 -13.12 -10.99 5.53
CA CYS A 135 -12.55 -9.66 5.48
C CYS A 135 -11.05 -9.77 5.19
N GLY A 136 -10.59 -9.14 4.12
CA GLY A 136 -9.17 -8.95 3.85
C GLY A 136 -8.52 -8.01 4.87
N GLU A 137 -7.19 -7.99 4.92
CA GLU A 137 -6.42 -7.04 5.73
C GLU A 137 -6.67 -5.60 5.25
N GLY A 138 -6.80 -4.64 6.18
CA GLY A 138 -6.93 -3.22 5.84
C GLY A 138 -8.34 -2.65 5.87
N GLY A 139 -9.25 -3.30 6.59
CA GLY A 139 -10.57 -2.76 6.85
C GLY A 139 -11.47 -3.74 7.61
N GLU A 140 -12.76 -3.44 7.61
CA GLU A 140 -13.80 -4.17 8.30
C GLU A 140 -15.06 -4.34 7.45
N ILE A 141 -15.80 -5.42 7.71
CA ILE A 141 -17.17 -5.62 7.24
C ILE A 141 -18.08 -5.78 8.47
N THR A 142 -19.03 -4.88 8.63
CA THR A 142 -19.95 -4.86 9.77
C THR A 142 -21.38 -5.15 9.31
N PRO A 143 -22.03 -6.24 9.75
CA PRO A 143 -23.46 -6.43 9.52
C PRO A 143 -24.27 -5.42 10.34
N ASP A 144 -25.40 -4.97 9.80
CA ASP A 144 -26.39 -4.22 10.57
C ASP A 144 -26.81 -5.06 11.79
N GLY A 145 -26.50 -4.56 12.99
CA GLY A 145 -26.85 -5.17 14.27
C GLY A 145 -25.77 -5.96 15.00
N GLY A 146 -24.52 -6.06 14.49
CA GLY A 146 -23.45 -6.79 15.20
C GLY A 146 -22.10 -6.84 14.49
N SER A 147 -21.21 -7.73 14.96
CA SER A 147 -19.87 -7.97 14.40
C SER A 147 -19.56 -9.48 14.47
N ASP A 148 -19.80 -10.22 13.38
CA ASP A 148 -19.63 -11.68 13.34
C ASP A 148 -19.10 -12.15 11.98
N ASN A 149 -18.29 -13.22 11.97
CA ASN A 149 -17.80 -13.88 10.75
C ASN A 149 -18.87 -14.73 10.04
N GLU A 150 -19.98 -15.03 10.73
CA GLU A 150 -21.15 -15.73 10.21
C GLU A 150 -22.41 -15.04 10.76
N VAL A 151 -23.31 -14.60 9.87
CA VAL A 151 -24.53 -13.88 10.24
C VAL A 151 -25.75 -14.77 9.97
N GLU A 152 -26.50 -15.10 11.02
CA GLU A 152 -27.75 -15.85 10.87
C GLU A 152 -28.92 -14.93 10.51
N VAL A 153 -29.45 -15.09 9.30
CA VAL A 153 -30.58 -14.31 8.79
C VAL A 153 -31.83 -15.20 8.70
N ARG A 154 -33.00 -14.69 9.11
CA ARG A 154 -34.26 -15.42 8.93
C ARG A 154 -34.64 -15.42 7.45
N LYS A 155 -35.21 -16.53 6.96
CA LYS A 155 -35.72 -16.63 5.60
C LYS A 155 -36.62 -15.44 5.25
N GLY A 156 -36.28 -14.76 4.17
CA GLY A 156 -36.99 -13.62 3.59
C GLY A 156 -36.82 -12.30 4.32
N ASN A 157 -35.85 -12.22 5.24
CA ASN A 157 -35.38 -10.95 5.77
C ASN A 157 -34.20 -10.44 4.94
N ASP A 158 -34.04 -9.12 4.95
CA ASP A 158 -32.86 -8.47 4.38
C ASP A 158 -31.74 -8.39 5.43
N GLN A 159 -30.49 -8.41 4.96
CA GLN A 159 -29.32 -8.14 5.78
C GLN A 159 -28.38 -7.18 5.05
N THR A 160 -28.08 -6.07 5.71
CA THR A 160 -27.13 -5.06 5.21
C THR A 160 -25.76 -5.26 5.84
N PHE A 161 -24.71 -5.01 5.07
CA PHE A 161 -23.32 -4.95 5.48
C PHE A 161 -22.74 -3.59 5.14
N ARG A 162 -21.96 -3.03 6.06
CA ARG A 162 -21.16 -1.81 5.88
C ARG A 162 -19.71 -2.22 5.79
N ILE A 163 -18.99 -1.68 4.81
CA ILE A 163 -17.58 -1.97 4.58
C ILE A 163 -16.82 -0.67 4.81
N SER A 164 -15.82 -0.71 5.67
CA SER A 164 -14.97 0.44 5.97
C SER A 164 -13.51 0.05 5.78
N ALA A 165 -12.74 0.86 5.05
CA ALA A 165 -11.30 0.68 4.95
C ALA A 165 -10.60 1.34 6.15
N ASP A 166 -9.54 0.71 6.64
CA ASP A 166 -8.66 1.31 7.63
C ASP A 166 -7.89 2.49 7.04
N ASN A 167 -7.31 3.32 7.91
CA ASN A 167 -6.41 4.37 7.45
C ASN A 167 -5.21 3.76 6.70
N GLY A 168 -4.86 4.33 5.54
CA GLY A 168 -3.84 3.76 4.66
C GLY A 168 -4.32 2.61 3.78
N TYR A 169 -5.64 2.37 3.70
CA TYR A 169 -6.25 1.40 2.81
C TYR A 169 -7.44 1.98 2.04
N ARG A 170 -7.84 1.28 0.99
CA ARG A 170 -9.11 1.50 0.29
C ARG A 170 -9.79 0.17 0.00
N ILE A 171 -11.11 0.19 -0.15
CA ILE A 171 -11.86 -0.94 -0.67
C ILE A 171 -11.42 -1.16 -2.12
N SER A 172 -10.81 -2.30 -2.38
CA SER A 172 -10.40 -2.74 -3.72
C SER A 172 -11.59 -3.34 -4.45
N ASP A 173 -12.26 -4.29 -3.79
CA ASP A 173 -13.46 -4.93 -4.31
C ASP A 173 -14.29 -5.53 -3.16
N VAL A 174 -15.57 -5.77 -3.43
CA VAL A 174 -16.44 -6.61 -2.61
C VAL A 174 -16.96 -7.74 -3.49
N LEU A 175 -16.78 -8.99 -3.06
CA LEU A 175 -17.29 -10.17 -3.73
C LEU A 175 -18.51 -10.70 -2.98
N VAL A 176 -19.58 -11.00 -3.70
CA VAL A 176 -20.78 -11.64 -3.19
C VAL A 176 -20.95 -12.97 -3.90
N ASP A 177 -20.94 -14.05 -3.13
CA ASP A 177 -20.95 -15.43 -3.64
C ASP A 177 -19.85 -15.70 -4.69
N GLY A 178 -18.73 -14.98 -4.57
CA GLY A 178 -17.57 -15.05 -5.48
C GLY A 178 -17.66 -14.13 -6.70
N GLU A 179 -18.74 -13.38 -6.88
CA GLU A 179 -18.90 -12.41 -7.97
C GLU A 179 -18.61 -10.98 -7.47
N SER A 180 -17.83 -10.21 -8.24
CA SER A 180 -17.51 -8.82 -7.92
C SER A 180 -18.75 -7.92 -8.02
N VAL A 181 -19.00 -7.15 -6.96
CA VAL A 181 -19.99 -6.06 -6.94
C VAL A 181 -19.32 -4.68 -6.93
N GLY A 182 -18.00 -4.63 -7.07
CA GLY A 182 -17.19 -3.42 -7.12
C GLY A 182 -16.80 -2.90 -5.74
N ASN A 183 -16.12 -1.75 -5.73
CA ASN A 183 -15.62 -1.09 -4.53
C ASN A 183 -16.72 -0.32 -3.76
N VAL A 184 -17.72 -1.05 -3.28
CA VAL A 184 -18.84 -0.49 -2.52
C VAL A 184 -18.56 -0.46 -1.02
N ASP A 185 -18.97 0.61 -0.35
CA ASP A 185 -18.91 0.75 1.13
C ASP A 185 -20.14 0.13 1.83
N LYS A 186 -21.08 -0.41 1.05
CA LYS A 186 -22.31 -1.02 1.54
C LYS A 186 -22.83 -2.07 0.57
N TYR A 187 -23.29 -3.20 1.11
CA TYR A 187 -24.03 -4.21 0.36
C TYR A 187 -25.28 -4.67 1.14
N THR A 188 -26.33 -5.10 0.44
CA THR A 188 -27.56 -5.60 1.07
C THR A 188 -28.00 -6.89 0.38
N PHE A 189 -28.07 -7.97 1.13
CA PHE A 189 -28.79 -9.17 0.72
C PHE A 189 -30.27 -8.94 1.00
N GLU A 190 -31.10 -8.98 -0.04
CA GLU A 190 -32.56 -8.84 0.05
C GLU A 190 -33.22 -10.22 0.04
N ASP A 191 -34.32 -10.40 0.79
CA ASP A 191 -35.14 -11.63 0.81
C ASP A 191 -34.34 -12.93 0.94
N VAL A 192 -33.41 -13.00 1.91
CA VAL A 192 -32.46 -14.12 2.05
C VAL A 192 -33.16 -15.48 2.11
N ASP A 193 -32.89 -16.37 1.15
CA ASP A 193 -33.52 -17.69 1.08
C ASP A 193 -32.57 -18.86 0.86
N GLU A 194 -31.26 -18.61 0.94
CA GLU A 194 -30.17 -19.58 1.02
C GLU A 194 -28.96 -19.02 1.78
N ASP A 195 -27.95 -19.85 1.99
CA ASP A 195 -26.70 -19.42 2.61
C ASP A 195 -25.88 -18.62 1.57
N HIS A 196 -25.21 -17.56 2.01
CA HIS A 196 -24.42 -16.68 1.15
C HIS A 196 -23.02 -16.44 1.70
N LYS A 197 -22.16 -15.83 0.88
CA LYS A 197 -20.86 -15.31 1.30
C LYS A 197 -20.67 -13.87 0.83
N ILE A 198 -20.14 -13.02 1.70
CA ILE A 198 -19.61 -11.70 1.36
C ILE A 198 -18.13 -11.62 1.71
N GLU A 199 -17.34 -11.08 0.80
CA GLU A 199 -15.90 -10.89 0.96
C GLU A 199 -15.50 -9.46 0.61
N ALA A 200 -14.79 -8.75 1.48
CA ALA A 200 -14.22 -7.44 1.17
C ALA A 200 -12.71 -7.56 1.03
N ILE A 201 -12.20 -7.02 -0.06
CA ILE A 201 -10.79 -7.01 -0.40
C ILE A 201 -10.33 -5.57 -0.31
N PHE A 202 -9.31 -5.30 0.50
CA PHE A 202 -8.71 -3.98 0.61
C PHE A 202 -7.33 -3.99 -0.04
N THR A 203 -6.93 -2.83 -0.52
CA THR A 203 -5.58 -2.59 -1.01
C THR A 203 -5.02 -1.38 -0.30
N ARG A 204 -3.73 -1.44 0.06
CA ARG A 204 -3.03 -0.29 0.65
C ARG A 204 -3.20 0.94 -0.23
N ARG A 205 -3.25 2.09 0.42
CA ARG A 205 -3.25 3.42 -0.18
C ARG A 205 -2.25 4.24 0.63
N ALA A 206 -1.39 5.01 -0.01
CA ALA A 206 -0.56 5.96 0.71
C ALA A 206 -1.46 7.12 1.13
N ALA A 207 -1.98 7.08 2.37
CA ALA A 207 -2.83 8.15 2.88
C ALA A 207 -1.98 9.37 3.23
N ASP A 208 -0.80 9.13 3.77
CA ASP A 208 0.22 10.13 4.03
C ASP A 208 1.57 9.75 3.35
N PRO A 209 2.44 10.74 3.06
CA PRO A 209 3.72 10.49 2.41
C PRO A 209 4.62 9.48 3.14
N SER A 210 4.52 9.40 4.47
CA SER A 210 5.24 8.43 5.30
C SER A 210 4.86 6.97 5.01
N ASP A 211 3.63 6.72 4.55
CA ASP A 211 3.17 5.35 4.21
C ASP A 211 3.90 4.81 2.98
N SER A 212 4.28 5.72 2.08
CA SER A 212 5.07 5.43 0.88
C SER A 212 6.57 5.62 1.06
N GLY A 213 6.99 6.24 2.16
CA GLY A 213 8.39 6.55 2.45
C GLY A 213 8.99 7.71 1.64
N THR A 214 8.16 8.51 0.96
CA THR A 214 8.60 9.66 0.15
C THR A 214 9.10 10.82 1.00
N ASP A 215 8.62 10.92 2.24
CA ASP A 215 9.06 11.89 3.25
C ASP A 215 10.52 11.70 3.71
N ARG A 216 11.16 10.59 3.32
CA ARG A 216 12.60 10.35 3.57
C ARG A 216 13.50 11.19 2.65
N TYR A 217 13.01 11.54 1.47
CA TYR A 217 13.78 12.23 0.43
C TYR A 217 13.19 13.58 0.04
N LEU A 218 11.86 13.69 0.04
CA LEU A 218 11.15 14.87 -0.44
C LEU A 218 10.61 15.70 0.72
N ASN A 219 10.55 17.01 0.49
CA ASN A 219 9.91 17.97 1.37
C ASN A 219 8.40 17.85 1.23
N THR A 220 7.84 16.97 2.06
CA THR A 220 6.41 16.68 2.15
C THR A 220 5.69 17.55 3.18
N LYS A 221 6.44 18.33 3.96
CA LYS A 221 5.87 19.13 5.05
C LYS A 221 5.70 20.59 4.69
N ASP A 222 6.71 21.19 4.07
CA ASP A 222 6.60 22.58 3.63
C ASP A 222 5.90 22.59 2.27
N HIS A 223 4.83 23.36 2.16
CA HIS A 223 4.08 23.52 0.91
C HIS A 223 4.79 24.55 0.04
N VAL A 224 6.00 24.18 -0.40
CA VAL A 224 6.79 24.96 -1.35
C VAL A 224 6.32 24.68 -2.78
N GLN A 225 6.34 25.73 -3.60
CA GLN A 225 6.19 25.61 -5.05
C GLN A 225 7.27 24.67 -5.61
N TYR A 226 6.85 23.74 -6.46
CA TYR A 226 7.77 22.79 -7.12
C TYR A 226 7.65 22.75 -8.65
N MET A 227 6.65 23.44 -9.24
CA MET A 227 6.66 23.77 -10.67
C MET A 227 6.37 25.25 -10.90
N THR A 228 7.10 25.83 -11.84
CA THR A 228 6.92 27.20 -12.32
C THR A 228 6.34 27.20 -13.74
N GLY A 229 5.73 28.32 -14.13
CA GLY A 229 5.33 28.54 -15.52
C GLY A 229 6.51 28.83 -16.44
N TYR A 230 6.23 28.86 -17.73
CA TYR A 230 7.19 29.23 -18.76
C TYR A 230 7.46 30.74 -18.78
N PRO A 231 8.58 31.18 -19.38
CA PRO A 231 8.92 32.60 -19.49
C PRO A 231 7.88 33.46 -20.23
N ASP A 232 6.98 32.85 -21.01
CA ASP A 232 5.87 33.54 -21.68
C ASP A 232 4.64 33.77 -20.77
N GLY A 233 4.73 33.34 -19.51
CA GLY A 233 3.68 33.46 -18.50
C GLY A 233 2.65 32.33 -18.53
N SER A 234 2.79 31.35 -19.43
CA SER A 234 1.90 30.17 -19.47
C SER A 234 2.32 29.10 -18.46
N PHE A 235 1.39 28.28 -18.00
CA PHE A 235 1.74 27.04 -17.31
C PHE A 235 1.99 25.90 -18.28
N GLY A 236 1.30 25.87 -19.42
CA GLY A 236 1.33 24.78 -20.40
C GLY A 236 0.71 23.48 -19.88
N PRO A 237 -0.54 23.46 -19.36
CA PRO A 237 -1.11 22.28 -18.69
C PRO A 237 -1.19 21.04 -19.59
N GLY A 238 -1.43 21.22 -20.90
CA GLY A 238 -1.46 20.14 -21.89
C GLY A 238 -0.12 19.87 -22.58
N GLN A 239 0.96 20.56 -22.20
CA GLN A 239 2.29 20.30 -22.76
C GLN A 239 2.92 19.10 -22.10
N ASN A 240 3.59 18.27 -22.89
CA ASN A 240 4.32 17.09 -22.40
C ASN A 240 5.56 17.54 -21.62
N MET A 241 5.77 16.93 -20.47
CA MET A 241 6.94 17.21 -19.63
C MET A 241 8.18 16.56 -20.23
N THR A 242 9.32 17.25 -20.20
CA THR A 242 10.62 16.69 -20.60
C THR A 242 11.30 15.96 -19.43
N ARG A 243 12.30 15.13 -19.75
CA ARG A 243 13.17 14.47 -18.76
C ARG A 243 13.86 15.48 -17.84
N ALA A 244 14.32 16.61 -18.39
CA ALA A 244 14.94 17.68 -17.62
C ALA A 244 13.95 18.39 -16.67
N GLU A 245 12.73 18.66 -17.14
CA GLU A 245 11.70 19.28 -16.30
C GLU A 245 11.31 18.36 -15.13
N ALA A 246 11.14 17.06 -15.38
CA ALA A 246 10.83 16.11 -14.32
C ALA A 246 11.95 16.02 -13.28
N ALA A 247 13.22 15.98 -13.72
CA ALA A 247 14.36 16.00 -12.82
C ALA A 247 14.42 17.30 -12.00
N GLN A 248 14.23 18.46 -12.64
CA GLN A 248 14.24 19.75 -11.92
C GLN A 248 13.14 19.83 -10.86
N MET A 249 11.95 19.32 -11.18
CA MET A 249 10.80 19.33 -10.27
C MET A 249 11.07 18.49 -9.01
N PHE A 250 11.56 17.25 -9.16
CA PHE A 250 11.91 16.44 -8.00
C PHE A 250 13.12 16.98 -7.23
N TYR A 251 14.11 17.55 -7.92
CA TYR A 251 15.23 18.21 -7.28
C TYR A 251 14.77 19.38 -6.38
N ALA A 252 13.82 20.19 -6.85
CA ALA A 252 13.24 21.29 -6.07
C ALA A 252 12.54 20.81 -4.78
N LEU A 253 12.10 19.55 -4.74
CA LEU A 253 11.48 18.93 -3.58
C LEU A 253 12.47 18.23 -2.66
N LEU A 254 13.74 18.04 -3.02
CA LEU A 254 14.68 17.31 -2.16
C LEU A 254 14.87 17.99 -0.79
N LEU A 255 14.88 17.19 0.28
CA LEU A 255 15.25 17.63 1.63
C LEU A 255 16.73 18.03 1.74
N ASP A 256 17.59 17.32 0.99
CA ASP A 256 19.03 17.61 0.91
C ASP A 256 19.48 17.64 -0.55
N GLN A 257 19.85 18.83 -1.01
CA GLN A 257 20.41 19.07 -2.35
C GLN A 257 21.94 19.08 -2.35
N ASN A 258 22.61 19.02 -1.19
CA ASN A 258 24.05 19.08 -1.08
C ASN A 258 24.70 17.70 -1.33
N VAL A 259 24.52 17.20 -2.54
CA VAL A 259 24.95 15.86 -2.96
C VAL A 259 26.22 15.96 -3.82
N PRO A 260 27.30 15.24 -3.49
CA PRO A 260 28.45 15.15 -4.38
C PRO A 260 28.07 14.53 -5.73
N HIS A 261 28.38 15.22 -6.83
CA HIS A 261 28.14 14.71 -8.18
C HIS A 261 29.13 13.61 -8.54
N THR A 262 28.64 12.36 -8.56
CA THR A 262 29.40 11.16 -8.95
C THR A 262 28.99 10.65 -10.34
N VAL A 263 27.85 11.12 -10.86
CA VAL A 263 27.32 10.77 -12.18
C VAL A 263 27.20 12.04 -13.04
N SER A 264 27.50 11.90 -14.33
CA SER A 264 27.31 12.96 -15.33
C SER A 264 27.00 12.36 -16.71
N PHE A 265 26.41 13.16 -17.60
CA PHE A 265 25.99 12.72 -18.94
C PHE A 265 26.59 13.61 -20.01
N SER A 266 26.89 13.01 -21.17
CA SER A 266 27.58 13.69 -22.28
C SER A 266 26.77 14.81 -22.94
N ASP A 267 25.45 14.77 -22.82
CA ASP A 267 24.49 15.74 -23.37
C ASP A 267 23.85 16.64 -22.29
N VAL A 268 24.46 16.71 -21.11
CA VAL A 268 24.08 17.63 -20.03
C VAL A 268 25.22 18.64 -19.83
N PRO A 269 25.17 19.80 -20.53
CA PRO A 269 26.14 20.87 -20.33
C PRO A 269 26.12 21.37 -18.88
N ALA A 270 27.29 21.68 -18.32
CA ALA A 270 27.39 22.10 -16.92
C ALA A 270 26.68 23.44 -16.61
N ASP A 271 26.41 24.25 -17.63
CA ASP A 271 25.70 25.53 -17.55
C ASP A 271 24.21 25.43 -17.92
N ALA A 272 23.71 24.24 -18.24
CA ALA A 272 22.29 24.04 -18.49
C ALA A 272 21.48 24.23 -17.21
N TRP A 273 20.29 24.83 -17.32
CA TRP A 273 19.43 25.14 -16.17
C TRP A 273 19.02 23.90 -15.35
N TYR A 274 19.03 22.71 -15.96
CA TYR A 274 18.71 21.42 -15.35
C TYR A 274 19.95 20.62 -14.92
N ALA A 275 21.18 21.12 -15.16
CA ALA A 275 22.39 20.31 -14.98
C ALA A 275 22.58 19.85 -13.53
N GLU A 276 22.36 20.76 -12.57
CA GLU A 276 22.45 20.47 -11.14
C GLU A 276 21.44 19.37 -10.74
N ALA A 277 20.18 19.55 -11.13
CA ALA A 277 19.10 18.63 -10.83
C ALA A 277 19.36 17.23 -11.39
N VAL A 278 19.75 17.15 -12.66
CA VAL A 278 20.03 15.87 -13.33
C VAL A 278 21.21 15.16 -12.68
N ASN A 279 22.32 15.87 -12.44
CA ASN A 279 23.52 15.25 -11.86
C ASN A 279 23.32 14.86 -10.40
N THR A 280 22.61 15.65 -9.60
CA THR A 280 22.26 15.33 -8.21
C THR A 280 21.38 14.08 -8.15
N LEU A 281 20.25 14.07 -8.85
CA LEU A 281 19.32 12.94 -8.82
C LEU A 281 19.93 11.66 -9.37
N ALA A 282 20.77 11.76 -10.42
CA ALA A 282 21.49 10.60 -10.94
C ALA A 282 22.54 10.07 -9.95
N SER A 283 23.22 10.96 -9.22
CA SER A 283 24.19 10.59 -8.19
C SER A 283 23.53 9.96 -6.95
N LEU A 284 22.25 10.28 -6.69
CA LEU A 284 21.42 9.61 -5.69
C LEU A 284 20.85 8.26 -6.16
N GLY A 285 20.98 7.93 -7.46
CA GLY A 285 20.38 6.74 -8.06
C GLY A 285 18.87 6.86 -8.35
N MET A 286 18.32 8.08 -8.28
CA MET A 286 16.88 8.33 -8.46
C MET A 286 16.47 8.39 -9.94
N ILE A 287 17.41 8.77 -10.81
CA ILE A 287 17.22 8.78 -12.26
C ILE A 287 18.42 8.14 -12.95
N ASN A 288 18.17 7.56 -14.12
CA ASN A 288 19.20 6.92 -14.93
C ASN A 288 19.25 7.53 -16.33
N GLY A 289 20.45 7.52 -16.93
CA GLY A 289 20.64 7.80 -18.35
C GLY A 289 20.57 6.53 -19.21
N TYR A 290 20.84 6.71 -20.49
CA TYR A 290 20.85 5.63 -21.47
C TYR A 290 22.23 4.95 -21.54
N PRO A 291 22.31 3.70 -22.04
CA PRO A 291 23.58 2.97 -22.17
C PRO A 291 24.63 3.66 -23.05
N ASP A 292 24.22 4.62 -23.88
CA ASP A 292 25.10 5.44 -24.72
C ASP A 292 25.77 6.61 -23.96
N GLY A 293 25.49 6.77 -22.66
CA GLY A 293 26.03 7.84 -21.83
C GLY A 293 25.31 9.18 -21.97
N THR A 294 24.10 9.18 -22.54
CA THR A 294 23.23 10.36 -22.65
C THR A 294 22.10 10.35 -21.60
N PHE A 295 21.57 11.52 -21.26
CA PHE A 295 20.36 11.68 -20.46
C PHE A 295 19.13 12.00 -21.31
N ARG A 296 19.30 12.65 -22.47
CA ARG A 296 18.26 13.16 -23.38
C ARG A 296 17.32 14.15 -22.69
N PRO A 297 17.84 15.28 -22.17
CA PRO A 297 17.09 16.21 -21.31
C PRO A 297 15.81 16.76 -21.96
N ASP A 298 15.84 17.05 -23.27
CA ASP A 298 14.70 17.62 -24.00
C ASP A 298 13.68 16.58 -24.48
N ALA A 299 13.96 15.28 -24.29
CA ALA A 299 13.01 14.24 -24.69
C ALA A 299 11.79 14.25 -23.75
N PRO A 300 10.56 14.13 -24.28
CA PRO A 300 9.38 13.98 -23.45
C PRO A 300 9.43 12.65 -22.70
N ILE A 301 8.90 12.63 -21.48
CA ILE A 301 8.77 11.40 -20.68
C ILE A 301 7.40 10.77 -20.80
N THR A 302 7.37 9.44 -20.85
CA THR A 302 6.13 8.67 -20.82
C THR A 302 5.54 8.59 -19.40
N ARG A 303 4.23 8.31 -19.32
CA ARG A 303 3.53 8.07 -18.04
C ARG A 303 4.20 6.97 -17.22
N ALA A 304 4.61 5.87 -17.85
CA ALA A 304 5.32 4.78 -17.18
C ALA A 304 6.71 5.19 -16.67
N GLU A 305 7.51 5.90 -17.49
CA GLU A 305 8.81 6.42 -17.05
C GLU A 305 8.68 7.41 -15.89
N PHE A 306 7.62 8.23 -15.88
CA PHE A 306 7.37 9.13 -14.74
C PHE A 306 7.08 8.36 -13.45
N CYS A 307 6.29 7.29 -13.49
CA CYS A 307 6.05 6.43 -12.32
C CYS A 307 7.34 5.84 -11.77
N VAL A 308 8.27 5.44 -12.65
CA VAL A 308 9.57 4.90 -12.24
C VAL A 308 10.39 5.96 -11.49
N ILE A 309 10.41 7.20 -11.98
CA ILE A 309 11.11 8.30 -11.31
C ILE A 309 10.42 8.63 -9.97
N ALA A 310 9.09 8.70 -9.92
CA ALA A 310 8.35 9.00 -8.70
C ALA A 310 8.58 7.93 -7.61
N LEU A 311 8.56 6.66 -7.98
CA LEU A 311 8.78 5.54 -7.06
C LEU A 311 10.24 5.37 -6.65
N ALA A 312 11.20 6.00 -7.32
CA ALA A 312 12.58 6.02 -6.83
C ALA A 312 12.70 6.69 -5.45
N PHE A 313 11.78 7.59 -5.11
CA PHE A 313 11.70 8.24 -3.80
C PHE A 313 10.88 7.45 -2.76
N ALA A 314 10.22 6.37 -3.15
CA ALA A 314 9.36 5.57 -2.28
C ALA A 314 10.14 4.43 -1.60
N TYR A 315 9.45 3.65 -0.76
CA TYR A 315 9.92 2.33 -0.38
C TYR A 315 10.02 1.41 -1.60
N GLU A 316 10.84 0.36 -1.49
CA GLU A 316 10.99 -0.62 -2.56
C GLU A 316 9.62 -1.17 -2.99
N PRO A 317 9.45 -1.50 -4.29
CA PRO A 317 8.19 -2.01 -4.78
C PRO A 317 7.71 -3.22 -3.98
N GLU A 318 6.51 -3.10 -3.40
CA GLU A 318 5.78 -4.24 -2.85
C GLU A 318 5.05 -4.97 -3.98
N ASP A 319 4.67 -6.22 -3.74
CA ASP A 319 3.95 -7.07 -4.68
C ASP A 319 2.50 -6.57 -4.84
N PHE A 320 2.31 -5.58 -5.72
CA PHE A 320 1.03 -4.99 -6.07
C PHE A 320 0.60 -5.43 -7.47
N ASP A 321 -0.71 -5.60 -7.66
CA ASP A 321 -1.30 -5.92 -8.96
C ASP A 321 -2.10 -4.75 -9.54
N CYS A 322 -2.21 -4.72 -10.87
CA CYS A 322 -3.13 -3.83 -11.58
C CYS A 322 -3.76 -4.49 -12.82
N ASP A 323 -5.02 -4.16 -13.08
CA ASP A 323 -5.84 -4.80 -14.12
C ASP A 323 -6.09 -3.90 -15.36
N PHE A 324 -5.11 -3.07 -15.70
CA PHE A 324 -5.18 -2.24 -16.90
C PHE A 324 -4.98 -3.10 -18.16
N ARG A 325 -5.83 -2.90 -19.19
CA ARG A 325 -5.81 -3.70 -20.42
C ARG A 325 -4.54 -3.52 -21.26
N ASP A 326 -3.81 -2.42 -21.03
CA ASP A 326 -2.64 -1.96 -21.78
C ASP A 326 -1.36 -2.03 -20.93
N VAL A 327 -1.40 -2.79 -19.83
CA VAL A 327 -0.26 -3.07 -18.94
C VAL A 327 -0.20 -4.58 -18.72
N SER A 328 0.89 -5.20 -19.10
CA SER A 328 1.16 -6.64 -18.94
C SER A 328 2.10 -6.88 -17.77
N THR A 329 1.95 -7.98 -17.03
CA THR A 329 2.88 -8.41 -15.96
C THR A 329 4.32 -8.62 -16.43
N SER A 330 4.52 -8.75 -17.75
CA SER A 330 5.85 -8.83 -18.37
C SER A 330 6.47 -7.49 -18.74
N ASP A 331 5.72 -6.38 -18.62
CA ASP A 331 6.23 -5.06 -18.95
C ASP A 331 7.21 -4.60 -17.87
N TRP A 332 8.32 -3.99 -18.30
CA TRP A 332 9.37 -3.51 -17.39
C TRP A 332 8.86 -2.47 -16.37
N PHE A 333 7.72 -1.86 -16.63
CA PHE A 333 7.08 -0.87 -15.77
C PHE A 333 5.93 -1.43 -14.92
N TYR A 334 5.60 -2.72 -15.00
CA TYR A 334 4.40 -3.29 -14.37
C TYR A 334 4.32 -2.98 -12.87
N ASP A 335 5.35 -3.34 -12.11
CA ASP A 335 5.39 -3.15 -10.66
C ASP A 335 5.25 -1.67 -10.28
N TYR A 336 5.89 -0.79 -11.05
CA TYR A 336 5.83 0.66 -10.81
C TYR A 336 4.43 1.24 -11.06
N VAL A 337 3.76 0.78 -12.12
CA VAL A 337 2.39 1.21 -12.43
C VAL A 337 1.42 0.67 -11.38
N ALA A 338 1.57 -0.60 -11.01
CA ALA A 338 0.74 -1.24 -10.01
C ALA A 338 0.87 -0.54 -8.64
N GLN A 339 2.10 -0.30 -8.19
CA GLN A 339 2.36 0.37 -6.92
C GLN A 339 1.89 1.83 -6.92
N ALA A 340 2.20 2.63 -7.95
CA ALA A 340 1.76 4.03 -8.00
C ALA A 340 0.22 4.14 -8.02
N THR A 341 -0.46 3.18 -8.65
CA THR A 341 -1.93 3.08 -8.64
C THR A 341 -2.46 2.60 -7.29
N SER A 342 -1.78 1.65 -6.64
CA SER A 342 -2.09 1.18 -5.30
C SER A 342 -1.98 2.33 -4.28
N TYR A 343 -0.89 3.10 -4.31
CA TYR A 343 -0.74 4.31 -3.50
C TYR A 343 -1.77 5.40 -3.80
N GLY A 344 -2.44 5.34 -4.95
CA GLY A 344 -3.44 6.32 -5.35
C GLY A 344 -2.83 7.62 -5.88
N TRP A 345 -1.55 7.59 -6.25
CA TRP A 345 -0.88 8.74 -6.86
C TRP A 345 -1.39 9.00 -8.27
N ILE A 346 -1.60 7.91 -9.01
CA ILE A 346 -2.03 7.94 -10.40
C ILE A 346 -3.19 6.96 -10.62
N SER A 347 -4.03 7.27 -11.60
CA SER A 347 -5.11 6.41 -12.06
C SER A 347 -5.11 6.28 -13.58
N GLY A 348 -5.79 5.25 -14.07
CA GLY A 348 -6.14 5.10 -15.48
C GLY A 348 -7.58 5.52 -15.77
N ALA A 349 -7.95 5.50 -17.05
CA ALA A 349 -9.31 5.78 -17.51
C ALA A 349 -9.77 4.67 -18.46
N ASP A 350 -11.03 4.27 -18.38
CA ASP A 350 -11.63 3.21 -19.24
C ASP A 350 -10.80 1.90 -19.24
N ARG A 351 -10.29 1.51 -18.06
CA ARG A 351 -9.36 0.38 -17.85
C ARG A 351 -8.05 0.47 -18.63
N SER A 352 -7.64 1.66 -19.06
CA SER A 352 -6.37 1.94 -19.75
C SER A 352 -5.49 2.84 -18.88
N PHE A 353 -4.23 2.46 -18.67
CA PHE A 353 -3.24 3.29 -18.00
C PHE A 353 -2.53 4.25 -18.96
N ARG A 354 -2.41 3.87 -20.24
CA ARG A 354 -1.69 4.57 -21.31
C ARG A 354 -0.20 4.76 -20.99
N PRO A 355 0.54 3.66 -20.72
CA PRO A 355 1.91 3.74 -20.19
C PRO A 355 2.89 4.45 -21.11
N ASN A 356 2.71 4.31 -22.43
CA ASN A 356 3.62 4.84 -23.46
C ASN A 356 3.23 6.24 -23.96
N GLU A 357 2.12 6.82 -23.49
CA GLU A 357 1.79 8.21 -23.79
C GLU A 357 2.68 9.14 -22.98
N CYS A 358 3.12 10.24 -23.59
CA CYS A 358 3.88 11.26 -22.88
C CYS A 358 3.00 11.95 -21.84
N ILE A 359 3.54 12.16 -20.64
CA ILE A 359 2.79 12.74 -19.54
C ILE A 359 2.75 14.27 -19.64
N THR A 360 1.58 14.85 -19.40
CA THR A 360 1.39 16.30 -19.41
C THR A 360 1.72 16.93 -18.07
N ARG A 361 2.04 18.23 -18.08
CA ARG A 361 2.29 19.01 -16.87
C ARG A 361 1.10 19.02 -15.90
N ALA A 362 -0.13 19.03 -16.41
CA ALA A 362 -1.33 18.93 -15.58
C ALA A 362 -1.44 17.57 -14.86
N GLU A 363 -1.16 16.47 -15.55
CA GLU A 363 -1.14 15.14 -14.92
C GLU A 363 -0.06 15.05 -13.84
N VAL A 364 1.12 15.60 -14.10
CA VAL A 364 2.23 15.65 -13.12
C VAL A 364 1.82 16.41 -11.86
N SER A 365 1.16 17.57 -11.98
CA SER A 365 0.66 18.32 -10.81
C SER A 365 -0.25 17.47 -9.94
N VAL A 366 -1.17 16.71 -10.53
CA VAL A 366 -2.05 15.82 -9.77
C VAL A 366 -1.27 14.71 -9.08
N ILE A 367 -0.40 14.02 -9.82
CA ILE A 367 0.32 12.86 -9.30
C ILE A 367 1.25 13.27 -8.16
N VAL A 368 1.99 14.36 -8.32
CA VAL A 368 2.96 14.79 -7.31
C VAL A 368 2.25 15.39 -6.09
N ASN A 369 1.14 16.10 -6.24
CA ASN A 369 0.34 16.52 -5.07
C ASN A 369 -0.18 15.31 -4.28
N ASN A 370 -0.69 14.28 -4.97
CA ASN A 370 -1.10 13.04 -4.31
C ASN A 370 0.07 12.34 -3.63
N MET A 371 1.24 12.29 -4.28
CA MET A 371 2.47 11.71 -3.73
C MET A 371 2.96 12.44 -2.46
N LEU A 372 2.81 13.76 -2.45
CA LEU A 372 3.18 14.62 -1.33
C LEU A 372 2.04 14.76 -0.28
N GLY A 373 0.88 14.13 -0.51
CA GLY A 373 -0.27 14.20 0.39
C GLY A 373 -0.89 15.60 0.52
N ARG A 374 -0.70 16.45 -0.48
CA ARG A 374 -1.18 17.85 -0.53
C ARG A 374 -2.57 17.94 -1.14
N VAL A 375 -3.39 18.84 -0.61
CA VAL A 375 -4.78 19.04 -1.05
C VAL A 375 -5.05 20.53 -1.17
N ALA A 376 -5.35 20.98 -2.38
CA ALA A 376 -5.67 22.38 -2.63
C ALA A 376 -6.88 22.86 -1.78
N ASP A 377 -6.75 24.01 -1.14
CA ASP A 377 -7.88 24.73 -0.55
C ASP A 377 -8.61 25.54 -1.64
N GLU A 378 -9.56 24.90 -2.31
CA GLU A 378 -10.31 25.50 -3.43
C GLU A 378 -10.98 26.83 -3.03
N ASP A 379 -11.53 26.87 -1.81
CA ASP A 379 -12.25 28.02 -1.25
C ASP A 379 -11.32 29.22 -1.02
N TYR A 380 -10.08 28.95 -0.58
CA TYR A 380 -9.04 29.97 -0.45
C TYR A 380 -8.57 30.46 -1.82
N ILE A 381 -8.28 29.52 -2.74
CA ILE A 381 -7.81 29.83 -4.10
C ILE A 381 -8.82 30.73 -4.83
N ASP A 382 -10.10 30.38 -4.80
CA ASP A 382 -11.16 31.14 -5.48
C ASP A 382 -11.33 32.56 -4.92
N ARG A 383 -11.02 32.78 -3.63
CA ARG A 383 -11.18 34.10 -2.97
C ARG A 383 -9.93 34.97 -3.04
N HIS A 384 -8.75 34.37 -3.23
CA HIS A 384 -7.46 35.06 -3.19
C HIS A 384 -6.68 34.91 -4.51
N GLU A 385 -7.36 34.64 -5.63
CA GLU A 385 -6.75 34.46 -6.96
C GLU A 385 -5.79 35.62 -7.32
N ASP A 386 -6.13 36.86 -6.95
CA ASP A 386 -5.32 38.06 -7.19
C ASP A 386 -3.99 38.11 -6.40
N GLU A 387 -3.87 37.30 -5.35
CA GLU A 387 -2.67 37.20 -4.48
C GLU A 387 -1.79 36.00 -4.85
N LEU A 388 -2.29 35.12 -5.73
CA LEU A 388 -1.64 33.90 -6.14
C LEU A 388 -0.97 34.05 -7.51
N ASN A 389 0.07 33.24 -7.74
CA ASN A 389 0.64 33.04 -9.05
C ASN A 389 -0.35 32.27 -9.93
N THR A 390 -0.93 32.98 -10.89
CA THR A 390 -1.93 32.47 -11.84
C THR A 390 -1.41 32.48 -13.26
N PHE A 391 -2.03 31.66 -14.13
CA PHE A 391 -1.58 31.47 -15.50
C PHE A 391 -2.72 31.73 -16.49
N PRO A 392 -2.52 32.57 -17.54
CA PRO A 392 -3.59 32.92 -18.47
C PRO A 392 -4.21 31.73 -19.21
N ASP A 393 -3.46 30.64 -19.40
CA ASP A 393 -3.85 29.42 -20.10
C ASP A 393 -4.47 28.34 -19.19
N VAL A 394 -4.51 28.56 -17.87
CA VAL A 394 -5.15 27.66 -16.91
C VAL A 394 -6.43 28.30 -16.39
N LYS A 395 -7.58 27.87 -16.93
CA LYS A 395 -8.89 28.39 -16.49
C LYS A 395 -9.39 27.64 -15.26
N PRO A 396 -10.21 28.25 -14.39
CA PRO A 396 -10.86 27.54 -13.27
C PRO A 396 -11.67 26.31 -13.69
N SER A 397 -12.15 26.26 -14.94
CA SER A 397 -12.85 25.09 -15.50
C SER A 397 -11.92 23.96 -15.98
N HIS A 398 -10.60 24.16 -15.95
CA HIS A 398 -9.64 23.11 -16.29
C HIS A 398 -9.65 22.04 -15.20
N TRP A 399 -9.71 20.77 -15.59
CA TRP A 399 -9.85 19.64 -14.66
C TRP A 399 -8.75 19.55 -13.60
N ALA A 400 -7.56 20.10 -13.89
CA ALA A 400 -6.42 20.15 -12.97
C ALA A 400 -6.17 21.55 -12.37
N TYR A 401 -7.11 22.51 -12.47
CA TYR A 401 -6.88 23.90 -12.03
C TYR A 401 -6.34 23.97 -10.60
N TYR A 402 -7.06 23.41 -9.63
CA TYR A 402 -6.66 23.48 -8.23
C TYR A 402 -5.35 22.74 -7.95
N SER A 403 -5.09 21.61 -8.60
CA SER A 403 -3.80 20.91 -8.47
C SER A 403 -2.64 21.73 -9.04
N ILE A 404 -2.84 22.44 -10.15
CA ILE A 404 -1.84 23.34 -10.72
C ILE A 404 -1.58 24.52 -9.76
N MET A 405 -2.64 25.08 -9.17
CA MET A 405 -2.52 26.17 -8.20
C MET A 405 -1.74 25.73 -6.94
N GLU A 406 -2.03 24.55 -6.40
CA GLU A 406 -1.29 23.91 -5.30
C GLU A 406 0.20 23.74 -5.63
N THR A 407 0.52 23.25 -6.83
CA THR A 407 1.90 23.06 -7.25
C THR A 407 2.68 24.37 -7.44
N ALA A 408 2.00 25.42 -7.91
CA ALA A 408 2.61 26.65 -8.39
C ALA A 408 2.69 27.78 -7.35
N ASN A 409 2.18 27.56 -6.14
CA ASN A 409 2.11 28.57 -5.09
C ASN A 409 2.61 28.01 -3.77
N SER A 410 3.68 28.61 -3.24
CA SER A 410 4.11 28.32 -1.86
C SER A 410 3.11 28.93 -0.87
N HIS A 411 2.72 28.19 0.15
CA HIS A 411 1.75 28.64 1.16
C HIS A 411 1.97 27.95 2.51
N ASP A 412 1.43 28.53 3.58
CA ASP A 412 1.29 27.86 4.86
C ASP A 412 -0.09 27.16 4.93
N TYR A 413 -0.21 26.11 5.73
CA TYR A 413 -1.47 25.38 5.87
C TYR A 413 -1.72 24.84 7.27
N THR A 414 -2.95 24.40 7.51
CA THR A 414 -3.32 23.50 8.61
C THR A 414 -4.18 22.36 8.09
N LYS A 415 -3.91 21.12 8.52
CA LYS A 415 -4.62 19.92 8.08
C LYS A 415 -5.66 19.49 9.11
N ASN A 416 -6.93 19.35 8.70
CA ASN A 416 -8.04 18.89 9.52
C ASN A 416 -8.86 17.85 8.74
N ASN A 417 -8.95 16.62 9.26
CA ASN A 417 -9.71 15.52 8.63
C ASN A 417 -9.38 15.30 7.14
N GLY A 418 -8.11 15.41 6.76
CA GLY A 418 -7.66 15.24 5.36
C GLY A 418 -7.81 16.48 4.47
N ASN A 419 -8.49 17.53 4.92
CA ASN A 419 -8.57 18.80 4.21
C ASN A 419 -7.50 19.77 4.71
N GLU A 420 -6.97 20.58 3.81
CA GLU A 420 -6.03 21.64 4.14
C GLU A 420 -6.74 23.00 4.11
N ASN A 421 -6.38 23.86 5.06
CA ASN A 421 -6.80 25.25 5.06
C ASN A 421 -5.55 26.11 4.87
N TRP A 422 -5.47 26.82 3.75
CA TRP A 422 -4.33 27.68 3.41
C TRP A 422 -4.37 28.99 4.23
N ARG A 423 -3.21 29.59 4.48
CA ARG A 423 -3.09 30.85 5.25
C ARG A 423 -1.87 31.70 4.88
#